data_AF-A0A9W6PYI5-F1
#
_entry.id   AF-A0A9W6PYI5-F1
#
_cell.length_a   1.000
_cell.length_b   1.000
_cell.length_c   1.000
_cell.angle_alpha   90.00
_cell.angle_beta   90.00
_cell.angle_gamma   90.00
#
_symmetry.space_group_name_H-M   'P 1'
#
loop_
_entity.id
_entity.type
_entity.pdbx_description
1 polymer ?
#
loop_
_entity_poly.entity_id
_entity_poly.type
_entity_poly.pdbx_seq_one_letter_code
_entity_poly.pdbx_strand_id
1 'polypeptide(L)' 'MLIKEMQSLCLNVEVLSSDGMSIEMRDTDEDVFRAAEELGIDLTRRPNEGAVNADGS' A
#
# COMPACT_ATOMS: atom_id res chain seq x y z
N MET A 1 5.86 1.46 -8.80
CA MET A 1 5.83 2.85 -9.32
C MET A 1 5.65 2.89 -10.82
N LEU A 2 6.58 2.38 -11.63
CA LEU A 2 6.51 2.50 -13.10
C LEU A 2 5.23 1.92 -13.75
N ILE A 3 4.77 0.75 -13.30
CA ILE A 3 3.57 0.12 -13.88
C ILE A 3 2.32 0.96 -13.60
N LYS A 4 2.21 1.54 -12.41
CA LYS A 4 1.13 2.49 -12.06
C LYS A 4 1.20 3.77 -12.89
N GLU A 5 2.40 4.29 -13.17
CA GLU A 5 2.56 5.45 -14.05
C GLU A 5 2.13 5.15 -15.49
N MET A 6 2.48 3.96 -16.01
CA MET A 6 2.04 3.51 -17.34
C MET A 6 0.52 3.31 -17.40
N GLN A 7 -0.09 2.74 -16.35
CA GLN A 7 -1.54 2.63 -16.21
C GLN A 7 -2.23 4.01 -16.14
N SER A 8 -1.62 4.98 -15.45
CA SER A 8 -2.13 6.37 -15.38
C SER A 8 -2.14 7.08 -16.74
N LEU A 9 -1.39 6.59 -17.72
CA LEU A 9 -1.37 7.08 -19.10
C LEU A 9 -2.41 6.37 -20.00
N CYS A 10 -3.35 5.62 -19.41
CA CYS A 10 -4.36 4.82 -20.11
C CYS A 10 -3.76 3.73 -21.03
N LEU A 11 -2.55 3.26 -20.73
CA LEU A 11 -1.93 2.15 -21.45
C LEU A 11 -2.41 0.81 -20.86
N ASN A 12 -2.71 -0.15 -21.71
CA ASN A 12 -3.00 -1.51 -21.27
C ASN A 12 -1.69 -2.19 -20.85
N VAL A 13 -1.51 -2.40 -19.54
CA VAL A 13 -0.30 -3.01 -18.98
C VAL A 13 -0.69 -4.32 -18.29
N GLU A 14 -0.19 -5.42 -18.83
CA GLU A 14 -0.42 -6.78 -18.33
C GLU A 14 0.91 -7.38 -17.90
N VAL A 15 0.93 -7.98 -16.71
CA VAL A 15 2.11 -8.70 -16.22
C VAL A 15 1.88 -10.18 -16.42
N LEU A 16 2.76 -10.83 -17.15
CA LEU A 16 2.70 -12.26 -17.43
C LEU A 16 3.82 -13.00 -16.69
N SER A 17 3.53 -14.21 -16.23
CA SER A 17 4.51 -15.19 -15.77
C SER A 17 5.38 -15.68 -16.93
N SER A 18 6.48 -16.36 -16.62
CA SER A 18 7.30 -17.09 -17.61
C SER A 18 6.48 -18.03 -18.50
N ASP A 19 5.38 -18.55 -17.97
CA ASP A 19 4.47 -19.47 -18.64
C ASP A 19 3.35 -18.75 -19.43
N GLY A 20 3.39 -17.41 -19.52
CA GLY A 20 2.41 -16.59 -20.23
C GLY A 20 1.08 -16.39 -19.48
N MET A 21 0.99 -16.81 -18.22
CA MET A 21 -0.20 -16.60 -17.39
C MET A 21 -0.22 -15.19 -16.80
N SER A 22 -1.38 -14.54 -16.79
CA SER A 22 -1.53 -13.23 -16.14
C SER A 22 -1.29 -13.32 -14.64
N ILE A 23 -0.51 -12.39 -14.11
CA ILE A 23 -0.21 -12.25 -12.69
C ILE A 23 -0.99 -11.05 -12.16
N GLU A 24 -1.78 -11.28 -11.10
CA GLU A 24 -2.38 -10.17 -10.35
C GLU A 24 -1.29 -9.38 -9.64
N MET A 25 -1.13 -8.12 -10.04
CA MET A 25 -0.29 -7.19 -9.29
C MET A 25 -1.05 -6.76 -8.04
N ARG A 26 -0.55 -7.18 -6.88
CA ARG A 26 -1.03 -6.63 -5.59
C ARG A 26 -0.60 -5.18 -5.46
N ASP A 27 -1.52 -4.37 -4.95
CA ASP A 27 -1.27 -2.98 -4.68
C ASP A 27 -0.28 -2.85 -3.52
N THR A 28 0.77 -2.05 -3.73
CA THR A 28 1.79 -1.79 -2.71
C THR A 28 1.19 -1.20 -1.43
N ASP A 29 0.05 -0.50 -1.53
CA ASP A 29 -0.72 -0.02 -0.37
C ASP A 29 -1.23 -1.19 0.49
N GLU A 30 -1.76 -2.26 -0.11
CA GLU A 30 -2.25 -3.45 0.62
C GLU A 30 -1.11 -4.17 1.35
N ASP A 31 0.08 -4.24 0.74
CA ASP A 31 1.27 -4.80 1.38
C ASP A 31 1.72 -3.96 2.59
N VAL A 32 1.61 -2.63 2.52
CA VAL A 32 1.91 -1.74 3.66
C VAL A 32 0.92 -1.94 4.80
N PHE A 33 -0.37 -2.09 4.50
CA PHE A 33 -1.39 -2.38 5.52
C PHE A 33 -1.15 -3.73 6.20
N ARG A 34 -0.83 -4.79 5.44
CA ARG A 34 -0.50 -6.10 6.02
C ARG A 34 0.79 -6.09 6.82
N ALA A 35 1.84 -5.42 6.32
CA ALA A 35 3.10 -5.28 7.03
C ALA A 35 2.94 -4.48 8.34
N ALA A 36 2.09 -3.46 8.34
CA ALA A 36 1.75 -2.70 9.53
C ALA A 36 0.95 -3.54 10.53
N GLU A 37 -0.04 -4.34 10.08
CA GLU A 37 -0.78 -5.28 10.92
C GLU A 37 0.14 -6.33 11.57
N GLU A 38 1.09 -6.89 10.80
CA GLU A 38 2.08 -7.85 11.29
C GLU A 38 3.05 -7.24 12.31
N LEU A 39 3.31 -5.93 12.23
CA LEU A 39 4.07 -5.17 13.22
C LEU A 39 3.21 -4.64 14.38
N GLY A 40 1.88 -4.85 14.36
CA GLY A 40 0.94 -4.32 15.35
C GLY A 40 0.71 -2.80 15.26
N ILE A 41 1.02 -2.19 14.12
CA ILE A 41 0.87 -0.75 13.84
C ILE A 41 -0.48 -0.51 13.16
N ASP A 42 -1.45 -0.01 13.91
CA ASP A 42 -2.76 0.35 13.38
C ASP A 42 -2.70 1.70 12.64
N LEU A 43 -2.60 1.63 11.32
CA LEU A 43 -2.60 2.80 10.41
C LEU A 43 -3.98 3.47 10.27
N THR A 44 -5.07 2.87 10.79
CA THR A 44 -6.41 3.50 10.75
C THR A 44 -6.52 4.66 11.73
N ARG A 45 -5.66 4.69 12.75
CA ARG A 45 -5.53 5.82 13.66
C ARG A 45 -4.60 6.84 13.03
N ARG A 46 -5.17 7.92 12.49
CA ARG A 46 -4.40 9.05 11.95
C ARG A 46 -3.27 9.40 12.94
N PRO A 47 -1.99 9.45 12.51
CA PRO A 47 -0.86 9.70 13.39
C PRO A 47 -0.82 11.11 14.02
N ASN A 48 -1.89 11.90 13.89
CA ASN A 48 -1.96 13.28 14.35
C ASN A 48 -2.94 13.53 15.52
N GLU A 49 -3.56 12.49 16.09
CA GLU A 49 -4.52 12.66 17.21
C GLU A 49 -4.01 12.15 18.56
N GLY A 50 -2.82 11.54 18.60
CA GLY A 50 -2.22 11.01 19.84
C GLY A 50 -1.21 11.92 20.54
N ALA A 51 -0.74 13.00 19.91
CA ALA A 51 0.37 13.81 20.43
C ALA A 51 -0.05 15.10 21.16
N VAL A 52 -1.35 15.41 21.28
CA VAL A 52 -1.81 16.69 21.89
C VAL A 52 -2.27 16.58 23.34
N ASN A 53 -2.28 15.38 23.94
CA ASN A 53 -2.76 15.17 25.30
C ASN A 53 -1.73 14.42 26.14
N ALA A 54 -0.57 15.03 26.36
CA ALA A 54 0.39 14.60 27.38
C ALA A 54 1.17 15.80 27.93
N ASP A 55 0.44 16.80 28.42
CA ASP A 55 0.96 17.75 29.41
C ASP A 55 -0.23 18.23 30.24
N GLY A 56 -0.40 17.54 31.36
CA GLY A 56 -1.47 17.74 32.31
C GLY A 56 -1.10 17.05 33.61
N SER A 57 0.05 17.42 34.18
CA SER A 57 0.29 17.41 35.62
C SER A 57 1.51 18.22 36.02
#